data_AF-A0A525VVX9-F1
#
_entry.id   AF-A0A525VVX9-F1
#
_cell.length_a   1.000
_cell.length_b   1.000
_cell.length_c   1.000
_cell.angle_alpha   90.00
_cell.angle_beta   90.00
_cell.angle_gamma   90.00
#
_symmetry.space_group_name_H-M   'P 1'
#
loop_
_entity.id
_entity.type
_entity.pdbx_description
1 polymer ?
#
loop_
_entity_poly.entity_id
_entity_poly.type
_entity_poly.pdbx_seq_one_letter_code
_entity_poly.pdbx_strand_id
1 'polypeptide(L)' 'MRPGETLSLTVTLPNEQRIEIPEAVVRWSREQESAVENVLIEQHDHVRLQHYVNAWFENRRG' A
#
# COMPACT_ATOMS: atom_id res chain seq x y z
N MET A 1 -12.01 8.04 -6.24
CA MET A 1 -10.77 8.81 -6.03
C MET A 1 -10.40 9.51 -7.32
N ARG A 2 -9.70 10.65 -7.26
CA ARG A 2 -9.26 11.38 -8.46
C ARG A 2 -7.74 11.27 -8.63
N PRO A 3 -7.21 11.09 -9.85
CA PRO A 3 -5.78 11.18 -10.07
C PRO A 3 -5.21 12.52 -9.54
N GLY A 4 -4.10 12.46 -8.83
CA GLY A 4 -3.46 13.61 -8.16
C GLY A 4 -4.00 13.93 -6.77
N GLU A 5 -5.05 13.24 -6.31
CA GLU A 5 -5.55 13.37 -4.94
C GLU A 5 -4.54 12.80 -3.93
N THR A 6 -4.19 13.59 -2.92
CA THR A 6 -3.41 13.15 -1.76
C THR A 6 -4.35 12.64 -0.68
N LEU A 7 -4.01 11.50 -0.08
CA LEU A 7 -4.82 10.83 0.93
C LEU A 7 -3.94 10.07 1.92
N SER A 8 -4.52 9.68 3.05
CA SER A 8 -3.90 8.72 3.97
C SER A 8 -4.49 7.32 3.73
N LEU A 9 -3.66 6.29 3.90
CA LEU A 9 -4.07 4.89 3.76
C LEU A 9 -3.76 4.11 5.03
N THR A 10 -4.63 3.16 5.33
CA THR A 10 -4.35 2.10 6.29
C THR A 10 -4.39 0.78 5.56
N VAL A 11 -3.24 0.12 5.45
CA VAL A 11 -3.14 -1.22 4.85
C VAL A 11 -3.33 -2.23 5.97
N THR A 12 -4.34 -3.09 5.86
CA THR A 12 -4.52 -4.22 6.76
C THR A 12 -3.91 -5.46 6.10
N LEU A 13 -2.83 -5.96 6.69
CA LEU A 13 -2.20 -7.20 6.29
C LEU A 13 -3.06 -8.41 6.72
N PRO A 14 -2.94 -9.57 6.06
CA PRO A 14 -3.70 -10.78 6.43
C PRO A 14 -3.45 -11.33 7.84
N ASN A 15 -2.36 -10.92 8.50
CA ASN A 15 -2.13 -11.20 9.92
C ASN A 15 -2.76 -10.16 10.85
N GLU A 16 -3.73 -9.41 10.35
CA GLU A 16 -4.46 -8.32 11.02
C GLU A 16 -3.60 -7.12 11.44
N GLN A 17 -2.32 -7.12 11.09
CA GLN A 17 -1.46 -5.98 11.33
C GLN A 17 -1.84 -4.82 10.42
N ARG A 18 -1.81 -3.61 10.98
CA ARG A 18 -2.06 -2.37 10.25
C ARG A 18 -0.76 -1.66 9.98
N ILE A 19 -0.68 -1.06 8.80
CA ILE A 19 0.39 -0.17 8.37
C ILE A 19 -0.24 1.14 7.98
N GLU A 20 0.24 2.22 8.59
CA GLU A 20 -0.22 3.57 8.28
C GLU A 20 0.66 4.17 7.19
N ILE A 21 0.02 4.76 6.18
CA ILE A 21 0.67 5.50 5.12
C ILE A 21 0.08 6.92 5.21
N PRO A 22 0.74 7.83 5.94
CA PRO A 22 0.20 9.16 6.19
C PRO A 22 -0.04 9.96 4.92
N GLU A 23 0.76 9.72 3.88
CA GLU A 23 0.62 10.39 2.60
C GLU A 23 0.81 9.44 1.42
N ALA A 24 -0.21 9.35 0.57
CA ALA A 24 -0.18 8.65 -0.70
C ALA A 24 -0.93 9.47 -1.75
N VAL A 25 -0.50 9.35 -3.00
CA VAL A 25 -1.09 10.06 -4.14
C VAL A 25 -1.75 9.07 -5.09
N VAL A 26 -3.00 9.34 -5.47
CA VAL A 26 -3.72 8.55 -6.46
C VAL A 26 -3.11 8.77 -7.84
N ARG A 27 -2.62 7.72 -8.49
CA ARG A 27 -2.01 7.79 -9.83
C ARG A 27 -3.01 7.53 -10.94
N TRP A 28 -3.94 6.62 -10.71
CA TRP A 28 -5.10 6.44 -11.56
C TRP A 28 -6.27 5.90 -10.73
N SER A 29 -7.49 6.13 -11.23
CA SER A 29 -8.71 5.56 -10.65
C SER A 29 -9.61 5.08 -11.79
N ARG A 30 -10.16 3.87 -11.66
CA ARG A 30 -11.13 3.28 -12.59
C ARG A 30 -12.18 2.53 -11.80
N GLU A 31 -13.44 2.91 -11.94
CA GLU A 31 -14.57 2.31 -11.23
C GLU A 31 -14.30 2.17 -9.73
N GLN A 32 -14.06 0.95 -9.25
CA GLN A 32 -13.82 0.59 -7.85
C GLN A 32 -12.33 0.37 -7.52
N GLU A 33 -11.45 0.49 -8.51
CA GLU A 33 -10.01 0.30 -8.34
C GLU A 33 -9.25 1.62 -8.47
N SER A 34 -8.16 1.74 -7.71
CA SER A 34 -7.27 2.89 -7.80
C SER A 34 -5.83 2.44 -7.55
N ALA A 35 -4.89 2.96 -8.33
CA ALA A 35 -3.49 2.86 -7.97
C ALA A 35 -3.08 4.07 -7.15
N VAL A 36 -2.39 3.80 -6.06
CA VAL A 36 -1.89 4.77 -5.11
C VAL A 36 -0.39 4.59 -4.98
N GLU A 37 0.34 5.70 -5.00
CA GLU A 37 1.78 5.76 -4.79
C GLU A 37 2.03 6.27 -3.37
N ASN A 38 2.81 5.52 -2.59
CA ASN A 38 3.18 5.90 -1.23
C ASN A 38 4.19 7.06 -1.29
N VAL A 39 3.84 8.20 -0.71
CA VAL A 39 4.71 9.38 -0.64
C VAL A 39 5.45 9.43 0.69
N LEU A 40 4.72 9.21 1.79
CA LEU A 40 5.26 9.17 3.13
C LEU A 40 4.82 7.87 3.82
N ILE A 41 5.80 7.13 4.29
CA ILE A 41 5.64 5.93 5.10
C ILE A 41 6.82 5.84 6.06
N GLU A 42 6.59 5.41 7.28
CA GLU A 42 7.70 5.22 8.22
C GLU A 42 8.62 4.09 7.74
N GLN A 43 9.92 4.23 7.98
CA GLN A 43 10.91 3.25 7.50
C GLN A 43 10.61 1.83 7.99
N HIS A 44 10.19 1.69 9.25
CA HIS A 44 9.87 0.41 9.86
C HIS A 44 8.66 -0.25 9.17
N ASP A 45 7.65 0.56 8.82
CA ASP A 45 6.44 0.12 8.13
C ASP A 45 6.69 -0.18 6.64
N HIS A 46 7.57 0.58 5.99
CA HIS A 46 8.03 0.28 4.63
C HIS A 46 8.71 -1.09 4.55
N VAL A 47 9.61 -1.39 5.51
CA VAL A 47 10.29 -2.70 5.57
C VAL A 47 9.29 -3.83 5.80
N ARG A 48 8.31 -3.64 6.69
CA ARG A 48 7.25 -4.64 6.94
C ARG A 48 6.41 -4.90 5.71
N LEU A 49 5.97 -3.83 5.03
CA LEU A 49 5.18 -3.94 3.80
C LEU A 49 5.98 -4.65 2.69
N GLN A 50 7.24 -4.28 2.51
CA GLN A 50 8.12 -4.89 1.51
C GLN A 50 8.34 -6.38 1.79
N HIS A 51 8.62 -6.75 3.04
CA HIS A 51 8.78 -8.14 3.43
C HIS A 51 7.53 -8.96 3.14
N TYR A 52 6.35 -8.42 3.48
CA TYR A 52 5.07 -9.08 3.22
C TYR A 52 4.82 -9.29 1.72
N VAL A 53 5.01 -8.24 0.91
CA VAL A 53 4.81 -8.28 -0.53
C VAL A 53 5.74 -9.30 -1.19
N ASN A 54 7.02 -9.34 -0.79
CA ASN A 54 7.97 -10.31 -1.31
C ASN A 54 7.55 -11.75 -1.01
N ALA A 55 7.20 -12.05 0.25
CA ALA A 55 6.73 -13.37 0.64
C ALA A 55 5.45 -13.79 -0.11
N TRP A 56 4.53 -12.84 -0.35
CA TRP A 56 3.32 -13.09 -1.12
C TRP A 56 3.60 -13.44 -2.58
N PHE A 57 4.55 -12.76 -3.22
CA PHE A 57 4.96 -13.07 -4.59
C PHE A 57 5.66 -14.41 -4.70
N GLU A 58 6.53 -14.76 -3.73
CA GLU A 58 7.23 -16.06 -3.70
C GLU A 58 6.24 -17.22 -3.57
N ASN A 59 5.25 -17.10 -2.68
CA ASN A 59 4.23 -18.13 -2.47
C ASN A 59 3.30 -18.36 -3.67
N ARG A 60 3.19 -17.40 -4.60
CA ARG A 60 2.38 -17.54 -5.82
C ARG A 60 3.12 -18.17 -7.01
N ARG A 61 4.44 -18.37 -6.91
CA ARG A 61 5.26 -18.98 -7.97
C ARG A 61 5.53 -20.47 -7.75
N GLY A 62 5.14 -21.01 -6.60
CA GLY A 62 5.26 -22.42 -6.22
C GLY A 62 4.04 -23.26 -6.62
#